data_AF-A0A8J2IXE0-F1
#
_entry.id   AF-A0A8J2IXE0-F1
#
_cell.length_a   1.000
_cell.length_b   1.000
_cell.length_c   1.000
_cell.angle_alpha   90.00
_cell.angle_beta   90.00
_cell.angle_gamma   90.00
#
_symmetry.space_group_name_H-M   'P 1'
#
loop_
_entity.id
_entity.type
_entity.pdbx_description
1 polymer ?
#
loop_
_entity_poly.entity_id
_entity_poly.type
_entity_poly.pdbx_seq_one_letter_code
_entity_poly.pdbx_strand_id
1 'polypeptide(L)'
;STVFPPFIIIIKTIHSLSTITQPLIFFFTYYLIIAYNMHFAVAFTALTTLAMGVAADPAAKPPPNANVIAARIWGDRDCGAKNNDHNEGELTLHGDDDGKCRKFSNEIRSVKQNEHAYNCKLVLYHDKNCKRGKKDIKDGQCRATLSSFGSYKVVCN
;
A
#
# COMPACT_ATOMS: atom_id res chain seq x y z
N SER A 1 -54.92 8.85 10.15
CA SER A 1 -55.71 8.90 11.38
C SER A 1 -54.88 8.42 12.54
N THR A 2 -54.59 9.30 13.49
CA THR A 2 -53.84 9.04 14.73
C THR A 2 -54.78 8.51 15.80
N VAL A 3 -54.32 7.54 16.60
CA VAL A 3 -55.03 7.05 17.80
C VAL A 3 -54.07 7.05 18.99
N PHE A 4 -54.26 8.02 19.88
CA PHE A 4 -53.90 7.96 21.31
C PHE A 4 -55.15 7.54 22.09
N PRO A 5 -55.02 6.88 23.27
CA PRO A 5 -55.12 7.61 24.56
C PRO A 5 -54.32 6.88 25.69
N PRO A 6 -54.58 7.08 27.01
CA PRO A 6 -54.72 8.32 27.79
C PRO A 6 -53.76 8.44 29.01
N PHE A 7 -53.44 9.69 29.38
CA PHE A 7 -53.54 10.36 30.70
C PHE A 7 -53.52 9.62 32.07
N ILE A 8 -53.04 10.38 33.09
CA ILE A 8 -53.49 10.48 34.53
C ILE A 8 -52.98 9.41 35.55
N ILE A 9 -52.48 9.75 36.78
CA ILE A 9 -51.96 11.03 37.33
C ILE A 9 -51.05 10.86 38.61
N ILE A 10 -50.42 11.98 39.00
CA ILE A 10 -49.68 12.42 40.24
C ILE A 10 -50.05 11.74 41.60
N ILE A 11 -49.10 11.66 42.57
CA ILE A 11 -49.19 12.22 43.96
C ILE A 11 -47.97 11.89 44.88
N LYS A 12 -47.56 12.91 45.65
CA LYS A 12 -46.72 12.94 46.89
C LYS A 12 -45.28 12.40 46.89
N THR A 13 -44.37 13.37 46.88
CA THR A 13 -43.34 13.57 47.91
C THR A 13 -43.66 12.91 49.25
N ILE A 14 -42.84 11.93 49.67
CA ILE A 14 -42.62 11.62 51.09
C ILE A 14 -41.11 11.65 51.32
N HIS A 15 -40.67 12.69 52.04
CA HIS A 15 -39.34 12.79 52.60
C HIS A 15 -39.24 11.85 53.81
N SER A 16 -38.02 11.40 54.13
CA SER A 16 -37.65 10.70 55.36
C SER A 16 -38.11 9.24 55.52
N LEU A 17 -37.16 8.31 55.38
CA LEU A 17 -36.57 7.69 56.59
C LEU A 17 -35.17 7.09 56.30
N SER A 18 -34.30 7.21 57.30
CA SER A 18 -33.05 6.47 57.58
C SER A 18 -32.51 5.48 56.51
N THR A 19 -31.29 5.66 55.98
CA THR A 19 -29.99 5.24 56.58
C THR A 19 -29.91 3.77 57.03
N ILE A 20 -28.71 3.18 56.84
CA ILE A 20 -28.29 1.81 57.23
C ILE A 20 -28.73 0.71 56.24
N THR A 21 -27.87 0.36 55.27
CA THR A 21 -27.66 -1.03 54.74
C THR A 21 -26.63 -1.14 53.59
N GLN A 22 -26.34 -0.05 52.86
CA GLN A 22 -25.57 -0.17 51.60
C GLN A 22 -24.04 -0.44 51.62
N PRO A 23 -23.24 -0.24 52.70
CA PRO A 23 -21.78 -0.37 52.55
C PRO A 23 -21.28 -1.82 52.37
N LEU A 24 -22.07 -2.83 52.77
CA LEU A 24 -21.60 -4.24 52.77
C LEU A 24 -21.66 -4.93 51.40
N ILE A 25 -22.44 -4.43 50.44
CA ILE A 25 -22.58 -5.06 49.11
C ILE A 25 -21.36 -4.75 48.22
N PHE A 26 -20.74 -3.58 48.38
CA PHE A 26 -19.61 -3.14 47.55
C PHE A 26 -18.30 -3.88 47.86
N PHE A 27 -18.09 -4.38 49.08
CA PHE A 27 -16.86 -5.11 49.42
C PHE A 27 -16.83 -6.54 48.87
N PHE A 28 -17.98 -7.21 48.74
CA PHE A 28 -18.04 -8.59 48.23
C PHE A 28 -17.84 -8.68 46.71
N THR A 29 -18.31 -7.70 45.94
CA THR A 29 -18.12 -7.69 44.48
C THR A 29 -16.70 -7.30 44.07
N TYR A 30 -16.03 -6.43 44.85
CA TYR A 30 -14.67 -5.98 44.54
C TYR A 30 -13.62 -7.09 44.66
N TYR A 31 -13.70 -7.93 45.71
CA TYR A 31 -12.78 -9.07 45.89
C TYR A 31 -12.93 -10.14 44.81
N LEU A 32 -14.14 -10.35 44.29
CA LEU A 32 -14.43 -11.33 43.24
C LEU A 32 -13.97 -10.91 41.83
N ILE A 33 -13.67 -9.62 41.61
CA ILE A 33 -13.15 -9.13 40.33
C ILE A 33 -11.61 -9.24 40.29
N ILE A 34 -10.94 -9.01 41.42
CA ILE A 34 -9.46 -9.01 41.50
C ILE A 34 -8.88 -10.43 41.43
N ALA A 35 -9.57 -11.43 41.97
CA ALA A 35 -9.07 -12.81 42.04
C ALA A 35 -9.03 -13.56 40.68
N TYR A 36 -9.79 -13.12 39.67
CA TYR A 36 -10.01 -13.89 38.42
C TYR A 36 -9.33 -13.32 37.16
N ASN A 37 -8.56 -12.23 37.26
CA ASN A 37 -7.83 -11.64 36.12
C ASN A 37 -6.32 -11.42 36.36
N MET A 38 -5.73 -12.16 37.30
CA MET A 38 -4.29 -12.17 37.56
C MET A 38 -3.47 -13.00 36.54
N HIS A 39 -3.97 -13.24 35.32
CA HIS A 39 -3.29 -14.02 34.29
C HIS A 39 -3.49 -13.49 32.85
N PHE A 40 -3.03 -12.27 32.56
CA PHE A 40 -2.58 -11.93 31.20
C PHE A 40 -1.53 -10.81 31.19
N ALA A 41 -0.26 -11.17 31.42
CA ALA A 41 0.87 -10.24 31.30
C ALA A 41 1.20 -9.99 29.81
N VAL A 42 0.56 -9.00 29.20
CA VAL A 42 0.91 -8.55 27.84
C VAL A 42 1.91 -7.39 27.93
N ALA A 43 3.18 -7.72 27.77
CA ALA A 43 4.22 -6.73 27.54
C ALA A 43 4.07 -6.13 26.13
N PHE A 44 3.43 -4.96 26.02
CA PHE A 44 3.44 -4.17 24.78
C PHE A 44 4.80 -3.49 24.59
N THR A 45 5.79 -4.23 24.10
CA THR A 45 7.11 -3.69 23.73
C THR A 45 7.22 -3.43 22.22
N ALA A 46 7.63 -2.21 21.89
CA ALA A 46 8.17 -1.77 20.61
C ALA A 46 7.25 -1.74 19.37
N LEU A 47 6.79 -0.54 19.03
CA LEU A 47 6.77 -0.06 17.65
C LEU A 47 7.58 1.25 17.58
N THR A 48 8.85 1.13 17.24
CA THR A 48 9.69 2.29 16.90
C THR A 48 9.22 2.88 15.57
N THR A 49 8.56 4.03 15.63
CA THR A 49 8.14 4.76 14.43
C THR A 49 9.35 5.38 13.73
N LEU A 50 9.96 4.66 12.78
CA LEU A 50 10.87 5.26 11.80
C LEU A 50 10.05 6.05 10.76
N ALA A 51 9.44 7.14 11.19
CA ALA A 51 8.83 8.13 10.31
C ALA A 51 9.88 9.15 9.85
N MET A 52 10.95 8.68 9.19
CA MET A 52 11.83 9.56 8.42
C MET A 52 11.13 9.94 7.12
N GLY A 53 10.15 10.83 7.23
CA GLY A 53 9.52 11.51 6.11
C GLY A 53 10.47 12.53 5.48
N VAL A 54 11.58 12.04 4.92
CA VAL A 54 12.34 12.83 3.94
C VAL A 54 11.45 12.95 2.70
N ALA A 55 11.02 14.18 2.42
CA ALA A 55 10.58 14.52 1.08
C ALA A 55 11.80 14.33 0.18
N ALA A 56 11.85 13.18 -0.51
CA ALA A 56 12.93 12.87 -1.42
C ALA A 56 12.95 13.95 -2.49
N ASP A 57 14.02 14.75 -2.52
CA ASP A 57 14.28 15.68 -3.61
C ASP A 57 14.28 14.85 -4.91
N PRO A 58 13.37 15.12 -5.87
CA PRO A 58 13.31 14.35 -7.11
C PRO A 58 14.60 14.48 -7.96
N ALA A 59 15.45 15.47 -7.67
CA ALA A 59 16.79 15.64 -8.27
C ALA A 59 17.93 15.01 -7.44
N ALA A 60 17.66 14.42 -6.28
CA ALA A 60 18.66 13.63 -5.56
C ALA A 60 18.83 12.26 -6.23
N LYS A 61 20.08 11.82 -6.41
CA LYS A 61 20.39 10.49 -6.93
C LYS A 61 19.67 9.40 -6.11
N PRO A 62 18.92 8.48 -6.74
CA PRO A 62 18.16 7.47 -6.01
C PRO A 62 19.07 6.57 -5.17
N PRO A 63 18.66 6.20 -3.94
CA PRO A 63 19.33 5.16 -3.17
C PRO A 63 19.41 3.84 -3.95
N PRO A 64 20.48 3.03 -3.80
CA PRO A 64 20.68 1.82 -4.60
C PRO A 64 19.49 0.86 -4.62
N ASN A 65 18.81 0.70 -3.49
CA ASN A 65 17.66 -0.19 -3.29
C ASN A 65 16.30 0.52 -3.40
N ALA A 66 16.24 1.80 -3.75
CA ALA A 66 14.97 2.50 -3.94
C ALA A 66 14.35 2.09 -5.27
N ASN A 67 13.05 1.77 -5.29
CA ASN A 67 12.30 1.53 -6.52
C ASN A 67 12.25 2.84 -7.34
N VAL A 68 12.69 2.80 -8.60
CA VAL A 68 12.72 3.96 -9.50
C VAL A 68 11.82 3.82 -10.73
N ILE A 69 11.48 2.58 -11.12
CA ILE A 69 10.55 2.26 -12.21
C ILE A 69 9.70 1.06 -11.77
N ALA A 70 8.39 1.17 -11.96
CA ALA A 70 7.47 0.03 -12.00
C ALA A 70 6.77 -0.01 -13.36
N ALA A 71 6.98 -1.09 -14.11
CA ALA A 71 6.36 -1.31 -15.42
C ALA A 71 5.85 -2.74 -15.54
N ARG A 72 4.77 -2.96 -16.29
CA ARG A 72 4.29 -4.30 -16.65
C ARG A 72 4.66 -4.63 -18.09
N ILE A 73 4.95 -5.91 -18.34
CA ILE A 73 5.47 -6.41 -19.61
C ILE A 73 4.60 -7.53 -20.18
N TRP A 74 4.44 -7.57 -21.50
CA TRP A 74 3.60 -8.56 -22.18
C TRP A 74 4.29 -9.12 -23.42
N GLY A 75 4.05 -10.41 -23.67
CA GLY A 75 4.34 -11.09 -24.93
C GLY A 75 3.42 -10.65 -26.06
N ASP A 76 2.28 -10.03 -25.74
CA ASP A 76 1.38 -9.43 -26.72
C ASP A 76 1.63 -7.93 -26.98
N ARG A 77 0.95 -7.39 -27.99
CA ARG A 77 1.17 -6.02 -28.50
C ARG A 77 0.24 -4.95 -27.92
N ASP A 78 -0.73 -5.30 -27.07
CA ASP A 78 -1.81 -4.42 -26.62
C ASP A 78 -1.71 -4.00 -25.14
N CYS A 79 -0.60 -4.32 -24.46
CA CYS A 79 -0.43 -4.17 -23.02
C CYS A 79 -1.57 -4.78 -22.19
N GLY A 80 -2.10 -5.93 -22.63
CA GLY A 80 -3.14 -6.66 -21.93
C GLY A 80 -4.54 -6.06 -22.06
N ALA A 81 -4.77 -5.13 -23.00
CA ALA A 81 -6.02 -4.39 -23.14
C ALA A 81 -7.27 -5.26 -23.40
N LYS A 82 -7.11 -6.49 -23.90
CA LYS A 82 -8.21 -7.46 -24.05
C LYS A 82 -8.54 -8.18 -22.74
N ASN A 83 -7.73 -9.16 -22.34
CA ASN A 83 -7.96 -10.00 -21.15
C ASN A 83 -6.73 -10.10 -20.22
N ASN A 84 -5.72 -9.24 -20.39
CA ASN A 84 -4.39 -9.40 -19.79
C ASN A 84 -3.66 -10.71 -20.19
N ASP A 85 -3.97 -11.24 -21.38
CA ASP A 85 -3.30 -12.38 -22.01
C ASP A 85 -1.80 -12.10 -22.23
N HIS A 86 -0.97 -13.16 -22.20
CA HIS A 86 0.49 -13.09 -22.33
C HIS A 86 1.16 -12.02 -21.43
N ASN A 87 0.67 -11.85 -20.20
CA ASN A 87 1.31 -11.04 -19.16
C ASN A 87 2.57 -11.75 -18.66
N GLU A 88 3.74 -11.17 -18.92
CA GLU A 88 5.06 -11.71 -18.58
C GLU A 88 5.54 -11.25 -17.19
N GLY A 89 4.70 -10.50 -16.47
CA GLY A 89 4.93 -10.06 -15.10
C GLY A 89 5.32 -8.60 -14.97
N GLU A 90 5.87 -8.26 -13.80
CA GLU A 90 6.24 -6.89 -13.45
C GLU A 90 7.76 -6.68 -13.49
N LEU A 91 8.16 -5.60 -14.14
CA LEU A 91 9.52 -5.10 -14.24
C LEU A 91 9.69 -3.97 -13.22
N THR A 92 10.24 -4.30 -12.06
CA THR A 92 10.69 -3.35 -11.04
C THR A 92 12.18 -3.10 -11.21
N LEU A 93 12.59 -1.83 -11.27
CA LEU A 93 14.01 -1.43 -11.31
C LEU A 93 14.34 -0.53 -10.12
N HIS A 94 15.58 -0.63 -9.64
CA HIS A 94 16.06 0.07 -8.46
C HIS A 94 17.11 1.13 -8.83
N GLY A 95 17.45 2.03 -7.90
CA GLY A 95 18.45 3.08 -8.14
C GLY A 95 19.84 2.56 -8.55
N ASP A 96 20.20 1.33 -8.16
CA ASP A 96 21.44 0.69 -8.60
C ASP A 96 21.38 0.19 -10.06
N ASP A 97 20.20 0.09 -10.67
CA ASP A 97 20.03 -0.28 -12.09
C ASP A 97 20.39 0.85 -13.07
N ASP A 98 20.65 2.06 -12.57
CA ASP A 98 20.96 3.23 -13.41
C ASP A 98 22.10 2.98 -14.40
N GLY A 99 21.81 3.24 -15.68
CA GLY A 99 22.71 3.00 -16.80
C GLY A 99 22.96 1.52 -17.16
N LYS A 100 22.61 0.55 -16.31
CA LYS A 100 22.86 -0.89 -16.55
C LYS A 100 21.95 -1.41 -17.67
N CYS A 101 22.54 -1.95 -18.73
CA CYS A 101 21.79 -2.62 -19.78
C CYS A 101 21.39 -4.03 -19.33
N ARG A 102 20.09 -4.33 -19.31
CA ARG A 102 19.54 -5.65 -19.00
C ARG A 102 18.78 -6.19 -20.21
N LYS A 103 18.78 -7.52 -20.35
CA LYS A 103 18.10 -8.25 -21.43
C LYS A 103 16.76 -8.77 -20.94
N PHE A 104 15.77 -8.81 -21.81
CA PHE A 104 14.59 -9.62 -21.55
C PHE A 104 14.92 -11.10 -21.77
N SER A 105 14.43 -11.98 -20.90
CA SER A 105 14.51 -13.44 -21.07
C SER A 105 13.51 -13.94 -22.10
N ASN A 106 12.32 -13.33 -22.12
CA ASN A 106 11.16 -13.74 -22.90
C ASN A 106 10.92 -12.74 -24.05
N GLU A 107 10.07 -13.07 -25.02
CA GLU A 107 9.79 -12.20 -26.15
C GLU A 107 8.78 -11.10 -25.77
N ILE A 108 9.27 -9.94 -25.31
CA ILE A 108 8.40 -8.83 -24.89
C ILE A 108 8.01 -7.97 -26.09
N ARG A 109 6.70 -7.84 -26.36
CA ARG A 109 6.16 -7.10 -27.52
C ARG A 109 5.42 -5.82 -27.13
N SER A 110 5.03 -5.68 -25.86
CA SER A 110 4.59 -4.41 -25.30
C SER A 110 4.95 -4.24 -23.83
N VAL A 111 5.07 -2.98 -23.41
CA VAL A 111 5.43 -2.56 -22.06
C VAL A 111 4.55 -1.38 -21.68
N LYS A 112 4.09 -1.33 -20.42
CA LYS A 112 3.39 -0.17 -19.84
C LYS A 112 4.12 0.24 -18.57
N GLN A 113 4.69 1.45 -18.57
CA GLN A 113 5.22 2.04 -17.35
C GLN A 113 4.03 2.51 -16.51
N ASN A 114 3.95 2.05 -15.25
CA ASN A 114 2.90 2.46 -14.33
C ASN A 114 3.37 3.71 -13.57
N GLU A 115 4.59 3.65 -13.02
CA GLU A 115 5.14 4.67 -12.13
C GLU A 115 6.65 4.84 -12.36
N HIS A 116 7.16 6.04 -12.05
CA HIS A 116 8.58 6.33 -11.91
C HIS A 116 8.83 7.27 -10.72
N ALA A 117 10.08 7.30 -10.25
CA ALA A 117 10.55 8.21 -9.20
C ALA A 117 11.95 8.77 -9.54
N TYR A 118 12.42 9.76 -8.76
CA TYR A 118 13.78 10.33 -8.86
C TYR A 118 14.19 10.77 -10.28
N ASN A 119 13.25 11.32 -11.06
CA ASN A 119 13.43 11.70 -12.48
C ASN A 119 13.97 10.57 -13.40
N CYS A 120 13.86 9.32 -12.97
CA CYS A 120 14.29 8.16 -13.73
C CYS A 120 13.28 7.80 -14.83
N LYS A 121 13.78 7.30 -15.96
CA LYS A 121 12.96 6.86 -17.10
C LYS A 121 13.38 5.48 -17.58
N LEU A 122 12.40 4.63 -17.90
CA LEU A 122 12.65 3.38 -18.61
C LEU A 122 12.96 3.67 -20.08
N VAL A 123 13.99 3.02 -20.60
CA VAL A 123 14.37 3.08 -22.02
C VAL A 123 14.43 1.66 -22.57
N LEU A 124 13.63 1.41 -23.61
CA LEU A 124 13.51 0.13 -24.28
C LEU A 124 14.35 0.11 -25.57
N TYR A 125 14.82 -1.05 -25.98
CA TYR A 125 15.64 -1.25 -27.17
C TYR A 125 15.22 -2.50 -27.94
N HIS A 126 15.29 -2.44 -29.27
CA HIS A 126 15.02 -3.61 -30.12
C HIS A 126 16.19 -4.60 -30.17
N ASP A 127 17.43 -4.13 -30.01
CA ASP A 127 18.58 -5.04 -29.86
C ASP A 127 18.72 -5.57 -28.42
N LYS A 128 19.59 -6.56 -28.22
CA LYS A 128 19.86 -7.16 -26.90
C LYS A 128 20.94 -6.44 -26.08
N ASN A 129 21.58 -5.39 -26.61
CA ASN A 129 22.76 -4.76 -26.00
C ASN A 129 22.59 -3.25 -25.74
N CYS A 130 21.36 -2.74 -25.74
CA CYS A 130 21.00 -1.33 -25.55
C CYS A 130 21.69 -0.35 -26.52
N LYS A 131 21.90 -0.75 -27.79
CA LYS A 131 22.60 0.06 -28.81
C LYS A 131 21.72 0.59 -29.94
N ARG A 132 20.63 -0.10 -30.29
CA ARG A 132 19.83 0.19 -31.51
C ARG A 132 18.34 0.11 -31.24
N GLY A 133 17.57 0.90 -31.98
CA GLY A 133 16.11 0.89 -31.88
C GLY A 133 15.60 1.38 -30.52
N LYS A 134 16.26 2.41 -29.95
CA LYS A 134 15.84 3.06 -28.70
C LYS A 134 14.37 3.52 -28.80
N LYS A 135 13.58 3.25 -27.76
CA LYS A 135 12.22 3.77 -27.54
C LYS A 135 12.09 4.24 -26.10
N ASP A 136 11.76 5.51 -25.94
CA ASP A 136 11.37 6.07 -24.65
C ASP A 136 9.87 5.78 -24.39
N ILE A 137 9.52 5.58 -23.13
CA ILE A 137 8.15 5.33 -22.64
C ILE A 137 7.83 6.38 -21.55
N LYS A 138 6.55 6.70 -21.38
CA LYS A 138 6.03 7.59 -20.34
C LYS A 138 5.09 6.81 -19.42
N ASP A 139 4.82 7.33 -18.22
CA ASP A 139 3.80 6.77 -17.33
C ASP A 139 2.45 6.62 -18.04
N GLY A 140 1.73 5.54 -17.72
CA GLY A 140 0.45 5.18 -18.32
C GLY A 140 0.52 4.74 -19.79
N GLN A 141 1.60 5.05 -20.52
CA GLN A 141 1.72 4.76 -21.94
C GLN A 141 1.95 3.26 -22.18
N CYS A 142 1.06 2.63 -22.95
CA CYS A 142 1.38 1.38 -23.62
C CYS A 142 2.36 1.64 -24.77
N ARG A 143 3.56 1.04 -24.69
CA ARG A 143 4.57 1.06 -25.75
C ARG A 143 4.68 -0.33 -26.38
N ALA A 144 4.08 -0.48 -27.55
CA ALA A 144 4.12 -1.69 -28.35
C ALA A 144 5.17 -1.65 -29.47
N THR A 145 5.54 -2.82 -29.99
CA THR A 145 6.35 -3.00 -31.21
C THR A 145 5.72 -4.05 -32.15
N LEU A 146 6.23 -4.18 -33.37
CA LEU A 146 5.85 -5.23 -34.34
C LEU A 146 6.62 -6.54 -34.11
N SER A 147 7.92 -6.43 -33.87
CA SER A 147 8.77 -7.54 -33.44
C SER A 147 8.70 -7.67 -31.91
N SER A 148 9.81 -7.42 -31.21
CA SER A 148 9.95 -7.46 -29.76
C SER A 148 11.00 -6.44 -29.29
N PHE A 149 11.10 -6.25 -27.97
CA PHE A 149 12.19 -5.55 -27.30
C PHE A 149 13.22 -6.58 -26.82
N GLY A 150 14.50 -6.35 -27.14
CA GLY A 150 15.58 -7.26 -26.78
C GLY A 150 16.29 -6.87 -25.47
N SER A 151 16.26 -5.60 -25.10
CA SER A 151 16.89 -5.07 -23.89
C SER A 151 16.24 -3.78 -23.41
N TYR A 152 16.57 -3.41 -22.18
CA TYR A 152 16.11 -2.20 -21.51
C TYR A 152 17.18 -1.67 -20.56
N LYS A 153 17.02 -0.42 -20.13
CA LYS A 153 17.73 0.15 -18.98
C LYS A 153 16.90 1.25 -18.35
N VAL A 154 17.15 1.55 -17.08
CA VAL A 154 16.73 2.83 -16.49
C VAL A 154 17.83 3.87 -16.71
N VAL A 155 17.42 5.14 -16.84
CA VAL A 155 18.31 6.30 -16.86
C VAL A 155 17.74 7.33 -15.89
N CYS A 156 18.47 7.59 -14.82
CA CYS A 156 18.19 8.67 -13.88
C CYS A 156 18.97 9.94 -14.28
N ASN A 157 18.51 11.09 -13.77
CA ASN A 157 19.01 12.42 -14.12
C ASN A 157 19.43 13.17 -12.86
#